data_AF-A0A7Y3FF30-F1
#
_entry.id   AF-A0A7Y3FF30-F1
#
_cell.length_a   1.000
_cell.length_b   1.000
_cell.length_c   1.000
_cell.angle_alpha   90.00
_cell.angle_beta   90.00
_cell.angle_gamma   90.00
#
_symmetry.space_group_name_H-M   'P 1'
#
loop_
_entity.id
_entity.type
_entity.pdbx_description
1 polymer ?
#
loop_
_entity_poly.entity_id
_entity_poly.type
_entity_poly.pdbx_seq_one_letter_code
_entity_poly.pdbx_strand_id
1 'polypeptide(L)' 'MEKKTTLSPKQQALLDQRLKGALNKQEDSKMIPARIKNEPAVLSYAQQHLWIVDQMQPGNPAYNV' A
#
# COMPACT_ATOMS: atom_id res chain seq x y z
N MET A 1 -22.78 8.35 12.54
CA MET A 1 -21.65 8.91 13.32
C MET A 1 -20.74 9.65 12.35
N GLU A 2 -20.72 10.97 12.44
CA GLU A 2 -20.04 11.87 11.49
C GLU A 2 -18.52 11.89 11.73
N LYS A 3 -17.72 11.72 10.67
CA LYS A 3 -16.28 12.02 10.70
C LYS A 3 -16.01 13.25 9.84
N LYS A 4 -16.36 14.43 10.36
CA LYS A 4 -15.93 15.73 9.81
C LYS A 4 -14.45 15.91 10.12
N THR A 5 -13.56 15.41 9.27
CA THR A 5 -12.21 15.98 9.19
C THR A 5 -12.33 17.27 8.39
N THR A 6 -12.71 18.37 9.04
CA THR A 6 -12.61 19.70 8.44
C THR A 6 -11.12 20.01 8.30
N LEU A 7 -10.57 19.75 7.11
CA LEU A 7 -9.20 20.06 6.76
C LEU A 7 -8.93 21.54 7.09
N SER A 8 -7.88 21.82 7.86
CA SER A 8 -7.45 23.19 8.16
C SER A 8 -7.24 23.97 6.85
N PRO A 9 -7.50 25.29 6.79
CA PRO A 9 -7.30 26.09 5.57
C PRO A 9 -5.90 25.90 4.94
N LYS A 10 -4.88 25.68 5.77
CA LYS A 10 -3.52 25.38 5.32
C LYS A 10 -3.40 24.01 4.63
N GLN A 11 -4.12 23.00 5.11
CA GLN A 11 -4.15 21.67 4.49
C GLN A 11 -4.93 21.69 3.17
N GLN A 12 -6.01 22.47 3.10
CA GLN A 12 -6.77 22.69 1.86
C GLN A 12 -5.90 23.37 0.80
N ALA A 13 -5.19 24.45 1.15
CA ALA A 13 -4.27 25.12 0.23
C ALA A 13 -3.13 24.20 -0.27
N LEU A 14 -2.57 23.36 0.60
CA LEU A 14 -1.56 22.37 0.23
C LEU A 14 -2.13 21.26 -0.66
N LEU A 15 -3.39 20.87 -0.45
CA LEU A 15 -4.09 19.91 -1.30
C LEU A 15 -4.33 20.50 -2.69
N ASP A 16 -4.83 21.73 -2.77
CA ASP A 16 -5.07 22.43 -4.04
C ASP A 16 -3.78 22.65 -4.82
N GLN A 17 -2.68 22.98 -4.13
CA GLN A 17 -1.35 23.10 -4.75
C GLN A 17 -0.87 21.76 -5.32
N ARG A 18 -1.10 20.66 -4.62
CA ARG A 18 -0.77 19.31 -5.11
C ARG A 18 -1.63 18.91 -6.30
N LEU A 19 -2.94 19.15 -6.25
CA LEU A 19 -3.86 18.84 -7.35
C LEU A 19 -3.49 19.62 -8.61
N LYS A 20 -3.21 20.93 -8.51
CA LYS A 20 -2.77 21.76 -9.64
C LYS A 20 -1.46 21.26 -10.28
N GLY A 21 -0.51 20.76 -9.48
CA GLY A 21 0.74 20.19 -9.99
C GLY A 21 0.62 18.75 -10.50
N ALA A 22 -0.39 18.01 -10.06
CA ALA A 22 -0.59 16.61 -10.41
C ALA A 22 -1.35 16.44 -11.74
N LEU A 23 -2.26 17.37 -12.08
CA LEU A 23 -3.02 17.32 -13.34
C LEU A 23 -2.15 17.40 -14.60
N ASN A 24 -0.99 18.07 -14.55
CA ASN A 24 -0.07 18.19 -15.69
C ASN A 24 1.04 17.13 -15.74
N LYS A 25 1.11 16.21 -14.77
CA LYS A 25 2.17 15.19 -14.68
C LYS A 25 1.64 13.75 -14.63
N GLN A 26 0.32 13.55 -14.70
CA GLN A 26 -0.31 12.27 -14.40
C GLN A 26 -0.87 11.48 -15.59
N GLU A 27 -0.91 12.02 -16.81
CA GLU A 27 -1.58 11.30 -17.92
C GLU A 27 -0.70 10.21 -18.57
N ASP A 28 0.63 10.35 -18.60
CA ASP A 28 1.50 9.36 -19.29
C ASP A 28 2.30 8.42 -18.36
N SER A 29 2.18 8.53 -17.02
CA SER A 29 3.14 7.87 -16.11
C SER A 29 2.57 7.08 -14.92
N LYS A 30 1.30 6.66 -14.95
CA LYS A 30 0.71 5.89 -13.83
C LYS A 30 -0.11 4.66 -14.21
N MET A 31 0.26 3.96 -15.28
CA MET A 31 -0.16 2.56 -15.39
C MET A 31 0.78 1.71 -14.53
N ILE A 32 0.28 1.20 -13.40
CA ILE A 32 0.96 0.11 -12.69
C ILE A 32 0.94 -1.07 -13.66
N PRO A 33 2.10 -1.53 -14.17
CA PRO A 33 2.12 -2.60 -15.14
C PRO A 33 1.50 -3.84 -14.52
N ALA A 34 0.67 -4.54 -15.30
CA ALA A 34 0.16 -5.83 -14.87
C ALA A 34 1.33 -6.77 -14.58
N ARG A 35 1.21 -7.53 -13.50
CA ARG A 35 2.23 -8.49 -13.12
C ARG A 35 2.34 -9.60 -14.17
N ILE A 36 3.57 -9.97 -14.53
CA ILE A 36 3.85 -11.12 -15.40
C ILE A 36 3.38 -12.39 -14.69
N LYS A 37 2.44 -13.14 -15.30
CA LYS A 37 1.71 -14.23 -14.64
C LYS A 37 2.56 -15.42 -14.20
N ASN A 38 3.75 -15.62 -14.79
CA ASN A 38 4.57 -16.80 -14.57
C ASN A 38 5.79 -16.57 -13.66
N GLU A 39 5.95 -15.36 -13.10
CA GLU A 39 7.04 -15.08 -12.16
C GLU A 39 6.59 -15.35 -10.71
N PRO A 40 7.43 -15.95 -9.86
CA PRO A 40 7.12 -16.12 -8.44
C PRO A 40 6.91 -14.78 -7.74
N ALA A 41 6.00 -14.74 -6.76
CA ALA A 41 5.70 -13.52 -6.02
C ALA A 41 6.72 -13.35 -4.91
N VAL A 42 7.31 -12.16 -4.80
CA VAL A 42 8.04 -11.83 -3.57
C VAL A 42 7.06 -11.75 -2.41
N LEU A 43 7.42 -12.36 -1.29
CA LEU A 43 6.64 -12.28 -0.06
C LEU A 43 6.66 -10.83 0.44
N SER A 44 5.50 -10.33 0.87
CA SER A 44 5.43 -9.12 1.69
C SER A 44 6.21 -9.30 2.99
N TYR A 45 6.60 -8.21 3.63
CA TYR A 45 7.34 -8.25 4.90
C TYR A 45 6.62 -9.11 5.97
N ALA A 46 5.30 -8.95 6.10
CA ALA A 46 4.50 -9.75 7.04
C ALA A 46 4.54 -11.25 6.70
N GLN A 47 4.50 -11.60 5.42
CA GLN A 47 4.60 -12.99 4.97
C GLN A 47 6.02 -13.56 5.20
N GLN A 48 7.07 -12.77 4.99
CA GLN A 48 8.45 -13.19 5.30
C GLN A 48 8.64 -13.45 6.79
N HIS A 49 8.10 -12.58 7.65
CA HIS A 49 8.17 -12.76 9.10
C HIS A 49 7.46 -14.04 9.55
N LEU A 50 6.25 -14.30 9.03
CA LEU A 50 5.54 -15.55 9.32
C LEU A 50 6.30 -16.78 8.82
N TRP A 51 6.92 -16.70 7.64
CA TRP A 51 7.76 -17.78 7.12
C TRP A 51 8.94 -18.09 8.05
N ILE A 52 9.64 -17.06 8.56
CA ILE A 52 10.75 -17.26 9.52
C ILE A 52 10.25 -17.97 10.78
N VAL A 53 9.10 -17.54 11.33
CA VAL A 53 8.52 -18.14 12.52
C VAL A 53 8.17 -19.62 12.30
N ASP A 54 7.58 -19.96 11.15
CA ASP A 54 7.25 -21.34 10.78
C ASP A 54 8.50 -22.23 10.68
N GLN A 55 9.61 -21.72 10.14
CA GLN A 55 10.87 -22.47 10.11
C GLN A 55 11.46 -22.73 11.50
N MET A 56 11.22 -21.85 12.46
CA MET A 56 11.67 -22.02 13.85
C MET A 56 10.77 -22.96 14.65
N GLN A 57 9.48 -23.02 14.33
CA GLN A 57 8.47 -23.79 15.06
C GLN A 57 7.55 -24.55 14.10
N PRO A 58 8.06 -25.55 13.37
CA PRO A 58 7.27 -26.28 12.40
C PRO A 58 6.09 -26.99 13.07
N GLY A 59 4.90 -26.89 12.48
CA GLY A 59 3.68 -27.56 12.96
C GLY A 59 2.93 -26.81 14.07
N ASN A 60 3.34 -25.58 14.42
CA ASN A 60 2.60 -24.73 15.34
C ASN A 60 1.35 -24.11 14.67
N PRO A 61 0.12 -24.39 15.13
CA PRO A 61 -1.10 -23.88 14.52
C PRO A 61 -1.46 -22.44 14.93
N ALA A 62 -0.62 -21.74 15.69
CA ALA A 62 -0.93 -20.41 16.25
C ALA A 62 -1.33 -19.34 15.22
N TYR A 63 -0.96 -19.52 13.95
CA TYR A 63 -1.24 -18.57 12.86
C TYR A 63 -2.27 -19.12 11.86
N ASN A 64 -2.95 -20.21 12.18
CA ASN A 64 -4.09 -20.72 11.42
C ASN A 64 -5.37 -20.01 11.93
N VAL A 65 -6.03 -19.25 11.06
CA VAL A 65 -7.30 -18.56 11.32
C VAL A 65 -8.41 -19.08 10.43
#